data_AF-A0A925WTQ1-F1
#
_entry.id   AF-A0A925WTQ1-F1
#
_cell.length_a   1.000
_cell.length_b   1.000
_cell.length_c   1.000
_cell.angle_alpha   90.00
_cell.angle_beta   90.00
_cell.angle_gamma   90.00
#
_symmetry.space_group_name_H-M   'P 1'
#
loop_
_entity.id
_entity.type
_entity.pdbx_description
1 polymer ?
#
loop_
_entity_poly.entity_id
_entity_poly.type
_entity_poly.pdbx_seq_one_letter_code
_entity_poly.pdbx_strand_id
1 'polypeptide(L)' 'RQGALTGSVFSKVPVLLIEMGVLTNPRDEAILASAKGQAKIADAITAATLAVIRTPNSPKSE' A
#
# COMPACT_ATOMS: atom_id res chain seq x y z
N ARG A 1 18.06 -5.06 -15.99
CA ARG A 1 17.02 -5.42 -14.99
C ARG A 1 16.55 -4.15 -14.33
N GLN A 2 15.25 -3.82 -14.36
CA GLN A 2 14.68 -2.66 -13.67
C GLN A 2 14.24 -3.07 -12.26
N GLY A 3 14.35 -2.16 -11.29
CA GLY A 3 13.97 -2.39 -9.90
C GLY A 3 12.47 -2.21 -9.67
N ALA A 4 11.95 -2.71 -8.55
CA ALA A 4 10.52 -2.66 -8.22
C ALA A 4 9.93 -1.24 -8.23
N LEU A 5 10.75 -0.22 -7.97
CA LEU A 5 10.32 1.18 -7.89
C LEU A 5 10.49 1.96 -9.21
N THR A 6 11.03 1.34 -10.26
CA THR A 6 11.29 2.07 -11.51
C THR A 6 10.01 2.65 -12.11
N GLY A 7 8.84 2.03 -11.91
CA GLY A 7 7.55 2.57 -12.37
C GLY A 7 7.03 3.73 -11.51
N SER A 8 7.24 3.70 -10.19
CA SER A 8 6.70 4.72 -9.28
C SER A 8 7.49 6.03 -9.31
N VAL A 9 8.80 5.98 -9.55
CA VAL A 9 9.68 7.17 -9.59
C VAL A 9 9.34 8.14 -10.72
N PHE A 10 8.77 7.66 -11.83
CA PHE A 10 8.38 8.50 -12.97
C PHE A 10 6.90 8.89 -12.99
N SER A 11 6.14 8.52 -11.96
CA SER A 11 4.69 8.78 -11.93
C SER A 11 4.37 10.28 -11.91
N LYS A 12 3.30 10.66 -12.61
CA LYS A 12 2.74 12.02 -12.63
C LYS A 12 1.52 12.18 -11.72
N VAL A 13 1.14 11.11 -11.04
CA VAL A 13 0.06 11.07 -10.05
C VAL A 13 0.59 10.49 -8.74
N PRO A 14 -0.06 10.74 -7.58
CA PRO A 14 0.32 10.12 -6.33
C PRO A 14 0.28 8.59 -6.46
N VAL A 15 1.41 7.94 -6.24
CA VAL A 15 1.51 6.47 -6.28
C VAL A 15 2.33 5.99 -5.10
N LEU A 16 2.03 4.77 -4.66
CA LEU A 16 2.72 4.07 -3.59
C LEU A 16 2.96 2.63 -4.07
N LEU A 17 4.04 2.02 -3.61
CA LEU A 17 4.22 0.58 -3.63
C LEU A 17 4.17 0.11 -2.18
N ILE A 18 3.31 -0.88 -1.90
CA ILE A 18 3.15 -1.45 -0.56
C ILE A 18 3.61 -2.90 -0.60
N GLU A 19 4.67 -3.19 0.14
CA GLU A 19 5.04 -4.58 0.47
C GLU A 19 4.07 -5.07 1.55
N MET A 20 3.21 -6.02 1.19
CA MET A 20 2.07 -6.46 2.03
C MET A 20 2.51 -7.36 3.20
N GLY A 21 3.72 -7.91 3.13
CA GLY A 21 4.32 -8.79 4.13
C GLY A 21 5.59 -9.45 3.56
N VAL A 22 6.32 -10.19 4.39
CA VAL A 22 7.53 -10.90 3.97
C VAL A 22 7.21 -12.38 3.75
N LEU A 23 7.33 -12.88 2.52
CA LEU A 23 6.95 -14.26 2.19
C LEU A 23 7.75 -15.33 2.95
N THR A 24 8.99 -15.05 3.34
CA THR A 24 9.82 -15.96 4.15
C THR A 24 9.54 -15.86 5.64
N ASN A 25 8.68 -14.94 6.08
CA ASN A 25 8.16 -14.89 7.43
C ASN A 25 6.89 -15.77 7.50
N PRO A 26 6.90 -16.89 8.26
CA PRO A 26 5.77 -17.83 8.28
C PRO A 26 4.45 -17.21 8.73
N ARG A 27 4.50 -16.16 9.57
CA ARG A 27 3.30 -15.47 10.05
C ARG A 27 2.68 -14.61 8.95
N ASP A 28 3.50 -13.86 8.24
CA ASP A 28 3.05 -13.01 7.14
C ASP A 28 2.55 -13.87 5.98
N GLU A 29 3.27 -14.94 5.64
CA GLU A 29 2.87 -15.91 4.62
C GLU A 29 1.48 -16.50 4.95
N ALA A 30 1.25 -16.93 6.19
CA ALA A 30 -0.05 -17.47 6.61
C ALA A 30 -1.19 -16.45 6.48
N ILE A 31 -0.91 -15.16 6.75
CA ILE A 31 -1.89 -14.08 6.56
C ILE A 31 -2.17 -13.90 5.06
N LEU A 32 -1.13 -13.77 4.24
CA LEU A 32 -1.20 -13.52 2.80
C LEU A 32 -1.88 -14.68 2.04
N ALA A 33 -1.69 -15.92 2.49
CA ALA A 33 -2.29 -17.11 1.89
C ALA A 33 -3.77 -17.31 2.24
N SER A 34 -4.30 -16.58 3.22
CA SER A 34 -5.68 -16.76 3.71
C SER A 34 -6.65 -15.73 3.14
N ALA A 35 -7.86 -16.16 2.77
CA ALA A 35 -8.91 -15.25 2.31
C ALA A 35 -9.25 -14.16 3.36
N LYS A 36 -9.25 -14.53 4.64
CA LYS A 36 -9.48 -13.60 5.76
C LYS A 36 -8.37 -12.55 5.87
N GLY A 37 -7.11 -12.96 5.71
CA GLY A 37 -5.97 -12.05 5.73
C GLY A 37 -5.99 -11.09 4.55
N GLN A 38 -6.24 -11.61 3.34
CA GLN A 38 -6.39 -10.80 2.13
C GLN A 38 -7.50 -9.75 2.27
N ALA A 39 -8.67 -10.14 2.77
CA ALA A 39 -9.77 -9.21 3.04
C ALA A 39 -9.36 -8.11 4.01
N LYS A 40 -8.68 -8.48 5.11
CA LYS A 40 -8.23 -7.51 6.11
C LYS A 40 -7.21 -6.52 5.56
N ILE A 41 -6.33 -6.95 4.65
CA ILE A 41 -5.36 -6.04 4.03
C ILE A 41 -6.08 -5.11 3.03
N ALA A 42 -7.03 -5.64 2.24
CA ALA A 42 -7.84 -4.83 1.33
C ALA A 42 -8.65 -3.76 2.08
N ASP A 43 -9.25 -4.12 3.23
CA ASP A 43 -9.98 -3.18 4.09
C ASP A 43 -9.06 -2.07 4.61
N ALA A 44 -7.85 -2.42 5.03
CA ALA A 44 -6.85 -1.47 5.51
C ALA A 44 -6.39 -0.49 4.42
N ILE A 45 -6.11 -1.00 3.21
CA ILE A 45 -5.74 -0.17 2.06
C ILE A 45 -6.89 0.77 1.71
N THR A 46 -8.12 0.25 1.65
CA THR A 46 -9.32 1.05 1.35
C THR A 46 -9.50 2.17 2.36
N ALA A 47 -9.39 1.87 3.66
CA ALA A 47 -9.50 2.87 4.73
C ALA A 47 -8.43 3.96 4.59
N ALA A 48 -7.18 3.59 4.33
CA ALA A 48 -6.08 4.54 4.14
C ALA A 48 -6.29 5.42 2.89
N THR A 49 -6.68 4.83 1.76
CA THR A 49 -6.99 5.56 0.53
C THR A 49 -8.13 6.56 0.76
N LEU A 50 -9.21 6.16 1.42
CA LEU A 50 -10.32 7.05 1.76
C LEU A 50 -9.89 8.18 2.70
N ALA A 51 -9.04 7.91 3.68
CA ALA A 51 -8.51 8.94 4.57
C ALA A 51 -7.72 10.02 3.81
N VAL A 52 -6.87 9.61 2.85
CA VAL A 52 -6.10 10.54 2.02
C VAL A 52 -7.00 11.33 1.07
N ILE A 53 -7.97 10.69 0.42
CA ILE A 53 -8.87 11.37 -0.54
C ILE A 53 -9.85 12.32 0.16
N ARG A 54 -10.32 11.98 1.35
CA ARG A 54 -11.30 12.79 2.10
C ARG A 54 -10.69 13.92 2.91
N THR A 55 -9.37 13.94 3.07
CA THR A 55 -8.68 15.08 3.70
C THR A 55 -8.59 16.20 2.66
N PRO A 56 -9.25 17.36 2.87
CA PRO A 56 -9.07 18.51 1.99
C PRO A 56 -7.60 18.92 2.05
N ASN A 57 -7.00 19.30 0.91
CA ASN A 57 -5.62 19.77 0.81
C ASN A 57 -5.24 20.72 1.96
N SER A 58 -4.58 20.21 2.99
CA SER A 58 -3.85 21.07 3.93
C SER A 58 -2.60 21.56 3.19
N PRO A 59 -2.43 22.87 3.00
CA PRO A 59 -1.20 23.39 2.41
C PRO A 59 -0.02 22.95 3.27
N LYS A 60 1.11 22.64 2.63
CA LYS A 60 2.38 22.51 3.34
C LYS A 60 2.68 23.88 3.96
N SER A 61 2.77 23.95 5.29
CA SER A 61 3.47 25.06 5.94
C SER A 61 4.93 24.98 5.48
N GLU A 62 5.38 26.03 4.78
CA GLU A 62 6.80 26.29 4.50
C GLU A 62 7.61 26.40 5.79
#